data_AF-A0A925P2T3-F1
#
_entry.id   AF-A0A925P2T3-F1
#
_cell.length_a   1.000
_cell.length_b   1.000
_cell.length_c   1.000
_cell.angle_alpha   90.00
_cell.angle_beta   90.00
_cell.angle_gamma   90.00
#
_symmetry.space_group_name_H-M   'P 1'
#
loop_
_entity.id
_entity.type
_entity.pdbx_description
1 polymer ?
#
loop_
_entity_poly.entity_id
_entity_poly.type
_entity_poly.pdbx_seq_one_letter_code
_entity_poly.pdbx_strand_id
1 'polypeptide(L)'
;MLVSPSFLYRGEPATVSGSLLPAPSSSLPAPSSVLSDTALATRLSYFLWAGPPDTRLLDLARDGRLRPALSSEVDRLLADPRANRFIQNFTGQWLLVRNLRLRTPDPALFPDWTPDLAASLEQEVLRFVGDFLVNDRPVTELLTARDTFMDARVAAHYGVALPPAASSATSAASSATPTAFVRAPLPEGRRAGLLGLPGILAVSSYPNRTSPVLRGKFVLEQILGTPPPPPPPNIPSLSEEAHDDAAPQTLRQRLEQHRAAPSCAACHAFIDPLGFSLEGFAADGRVRTEDGGQPLDTEGRLDTGETVRSAEDLSAVLAATRADQFRLQLATQLLTFALGRGTDYYDRPALARILREARADGDTLPAYLHAITRSFPFQNQRPPDAPPPAKENPNLVAKL
;
A
#
# COMPACT_ATOMS: atom_id res chain seq x y z
N MET A 1 -26.63 22.50 -23.11
CA MET A 1 -25.55 21.49 -23.00
C MET A 1 -24.42 22.15 -22.21
N LEU A 2 -24.15 21.71 -20.97
CA LEU A 2 -23.06 22.26 -20.17
C LEU A 2 -21.75 21.62 -20.67
N VAL A 3 -21.01 22.33 -21.51
CA VAL A 3 -19.73 21.88 -22.09
C VAL A 3 -18.60 22.61 -21.39
N SER A 4 -18.25 22.15 -20.19
CA SER A 4 -17.05 22.60 -19.48
C SER A 4 -16.52 21.44 -18.64
N PRO A 5 -15.24 21.04 -18.74
CA PRO A 5 -14.67 19.99 -17.88
C PRO A 5 -14.96 20.22 -16.38
N SER A 6 -15.16 21.48 -15.98
CA SER A 6 -15.52 21.88 -14.63
C SER A 6 -16.90 21.41 -14.14
N PHE A 7 -17.76 20.85 -15.02
CA PHE A 7 -19.03 20.24 -14.60
C PHE A 7 -18.84 18.82 -14.01
N LEU A 8 -17.74 18.13 -14.39
CA LEU A 8 -17.35 16.82 -13.86
C LEU A 8 -16.23 16.93 -12.82
N TYR A 9 -15.34 17.90 -13.00
CA TYR A 9 -14.15 18.09 -12.17
C TYR A 9 -14.23 19.41 -11.40
N ARG A 10 -14.08 19.36 -10.08
CA ARG A 10 -13.94 20.59 -9.29
C ARG A 10 -12.47 21.00 -9.27
N GLY A 11 -12.10 22.00 -10.06
CA GLY A 11 -10.77 22.62 -9.97
C GLY A 11 -10.59 23.31 -8.62
N GLU A 12 -9.42 23.15 -8.00
CA GLU A 12 -9.05 23.90 -6.80
C GLU A 12 -8.69 25.33 -7.19
N PRO A 13 -9.42 26.37 -6.71
CA PRO A 13 -9.09 27.75 -7.01
C PRO A 13 -7.90 28.20 -6.15
N ALA A 14 -6.79 28.50 -6.82
CA ALA A 14 -5.64 29.20 -6.28
C ALA A 14 -5.99 30.64 -5.87
N THR A 15 -5.44 31.15 -4.76
CA THR A 15 -5.44 32.60 -4.52
C THR A 15 -4.40 33.24 -5.43
N VAL A 16 -4.82 33.75 -6.58
CA VAL A 16 -3.95 34.56 -7.43
C VAL A 16 -3.87 35.96 -6.81
N SER A 17 -2.82 36.23 -6.03
CA SER A 17 -2.48 37.61 -5.68
C SER A 17 -1.95 38.32 -6.92
N GLY A 18 -2.86 39.00 -7.63
CA GLY A 18 -2.60 40.15 -8.49
C GLY A 18 -1.55 40.00 -9.60
N SER A 19 -1.98 39.61 -10.79
CA SER A 19 -1.52 40.24 -12.03
C SER A 19 -2.52 39.96 -13.16
N LEU A 20 -3.14 41.01 -13.70
CA LEU A 20 -4.01 40.95 -14.89
C LEU A 20 -3.19 41.02 -16.20
N LEU A 21 -1.88 40.79 -16.16
CA LEU A 21 -1.05 40.75 -17.36
C LEU A 21 -0.92 39.31 -17.87
N PRO A 22 -1.02 39.08 -19.20
CA PRO A 22 -0.72 37.79 -19.77
C PRO A 22 0.72 37.42 -19.41
N ALA A 23 0.90 36.20 -18.86
CA ALA A 23 2.23 35.70 -18.51
C ALA A 23 3.11 35.71 -19.78
N PRO A 24 4.33 36.26 -19.72
CA PRO A 24 5.26 36.11 -20.84
C PRO A 24 5.55 34.63 -21.04
N SER A 25 5.69 34.23 -22.29
CA SER A 25 6.13 32.90 -22.73
C SER A 25 7.51 32.58 -22.14
N SER A 26 7.53 32.12 -20.90
CA SER A 26 8.71 31.62 -20.21
C SER A 26 8.50 30.13 -19.96
N SER A 27 9.51 29.33 -20.29
CA SER A 27 9.61 27.88 -20.05
C SER A 27 9.74 27.52 -18.56
N LEU A 28 9.49 28.47 -17.65
CA LEU A 28 9.54 28.25 -16.22
C LEU A 28 8.11 27.96 -15.72
N PRO A 29 7.89 26.86 -14.98
CA PRO A 29 6.59 26.60 -14.40
C PRO A 29 6.19 27.77 -13.51
N ALA A 30 4.96 28.24 -13.67
CA ALA A 30 4.45 29.34 -12.87
C ALA A 30 4.57 29.03 -11.36
N PRO A 31 4.77 30.05 -10.51
CA PRO A 31 5.02 29.84 -9.10
C PRO A 31 3.83 29.12 -8.44
N SER A 32 4.14 28.21 -7.51
CA SER A 32 3.13 27.61 -6.65
C SER A 32 2.38 28.69 -5.87
N SER A 33 1.07 28.51 -5.73
CA SER A 33 0.20 29.44 -5.00
C SER A 33 -0.36 28.77 -3.75
N VAL A 34 -0.53 29.54 -2.69
CA VAL A 34 -1.18 29.07 -1.47
C VAL A 34 -2.64 28.74 -1.78
N LEU A 35 -3.15 27.62 -1.25
CA LEU A 35 -4.57 27.30 -1.39
C LEU A 35 -5.44 28.31 -0.65
N SER A 36 -6.59 28.66 -1.23
CA SER A 36 -7.66 29.30 -0.45
C SER A 36 -8.12 28.40 0.69
N ASP A 37 -8.59 28.97 1.80
CA ASP A 37 -9.06 28.18 2.95
C ASP A 37 -10.23 27.25 2.55
N THR A 38 -11.08 27.64 1.59
CA THR A 38 -12.14 26.78 1.04
C THR A 38 -11.58 25.58 0.27
N ALA A 39 -10.51 25.79 -0.51
CA ALA A 39 -9.83 24.69 -1.20
C ALA A 39 -9.11 23.78 -0.20
N LEU A 40 -8.48 24.34 0.84
CA LEU A 40 -7.85 23.56 1.91
C LEU A 40 -8.88 22.73 2.70
N ALA A 41 -10.04 23.29 3.07
CA ALA A 41 -11.13 22.54 3.71
C ALA A 41 -11.61 21.38 2.84
N THR A 42 -11.74 21.61 1.53
CA THR A 42 -12.12 20.57 0.57
C THR A 42 -11.06 19.48 0.53
N ARG A 43 -9.79 19.83 0.32
CA ARG A 43 -8.67 18.87 0.25
C ARG A 43 -8.55 18.06 1.54
N LEU A 44 -8.68 18.70 2.71
CA LEU A 44 -8.66 18.06 4.02
C LEU A 44 -9.79 17.03 4.16
N SER A 45 -11.02 17.40 3.79
CA SER A 45 -12.17 16.50 3.87
C SER A 45 -12.08 15.33 2.88
N TYR A 46 -11.62 15.56 1.65
CA TYR A 46 -11.45 14.48 0.68
C TYR A 46 -10.30 13.54 1.07
N PHE A 47 -9.22 14.08 1.67
CA PHE A 47 -8.13 13.28 2.18
C PHE A 47 -8.58 12.36 3.33
N LEU A 48 -9.25 12.90 4.36
CA LEU A 48 -9.54 12.16 5.59
C LEU A 48 -10.90 11.44 5.59
N TRP A 49 -11.88 11.91 4.81
CA TRP A 49 -13.23 11.34 4.76
C TRP A 49 -13.67 10.83 3.39
N ALA A 50 -12.86 11.04 2.34
CA ALA A 50 -13.24 10.74 0.96
C ALA A 50 -14.62 11.31 0.60
N GLY A 51 -14.90 12.55 1.04
CA GLY A 51 -16.20 13.19 0.89
C GLY A 51 -16.15 14.70 1.12
N PRO A 52 -17.28 15.41 0.89
CA PRO A 52 -17.34 16.85 0.99
C PRO A 52 -17.14 17.35 2.43
N PRO A 53 -16.55 18.56 2.62
CA PRO A 53 -16.37 19.15 3.94
C PRO A 53 -17.71 19.38 4.62
N ASP A 54 -17.73 19.25 5.95
CA ASP A 54 -18.91 19.58 6.75
C ASP A 54 -19.06 21.11 6.91
N THR A 55 -20.20 21.51 7.47
CA THR A 55 -20.51 22.92 7.70
C THR A 55 -19.46 23.61 8.55
N ARG A 56 -18.92 22.93 9.58
CA ARG A 56 -17.86 23.46 10.44
C ARG A 56 -16.59 23.79 9.66
N LEU A 57 -16.09 22.88 8.82
CA LEU A 57 -14.92 23.16 7.98
C LEU A 57 -15.18 24.31 7.01
N LEU A 58 -16.38 24.37 6.43
CA LEU A 58 -16.77 25.43 5.50
C LEU A 58 -16.87 26.80 6.19
N ASP A 59 -17.40 26.87 7.40
CA ASP A 59 -17.52 28.11 8.16
C ASP A 59 -16.14 28.59 8.65
N LEU A 60 -15.30 27.68 9.16
CA LEU A 60 -13.91 28.01 9.49
C LEU A 60 -13.14 28.54 8.28
N ALA A 61 -13.37 27.95 7.10
CA ALA A 61 -12.75 28.40 5.87
C ALA A 61 -13.26 29.78 5.42
N ARG A 62 -14.58 30.01 5.51
CA ARG A 62 -15.20 31.29 5.17
C ARG A 62 -14.69 32.42 6.05
N ASP A 63 -14.50 32.14 7.34
CA ASP A 63 -14.07 33.11 8.34
C ASP A 63 -12.53 33.32 8.37
N GLY A 64 -11.76 32.61 7.54
CA GLY A 64 -10.29 32.67 7.53
C GLY A 64 -9.65 32.10 8.80
N ARG A 65 -10.35 31.18 9.48
CA ARG A 65 -9.96 30.58 10.76
C ARG A 65 -9.53 29.12 10.63
N LEU A 66 -9.59 28.52 9.44
CA LEU A 66 -9.25 27.13 9.22
C LEU A 66 -7.78 26.83 9.49
N ARG A 67 -6.86 27.63 8.96
CA ARG A 67 -5.41 27.40 9.14
C ARG A 67 -4.96 27.42 10.60
N PRO A 68 -5.40 28.39 11.43
CA PRO A 68 -5.17 28.33 12.87
C PRO A 68 -5.78 27.10 13.56
N ALA A 69 -6.93 26.62 13.07
CA ALA A 69 -7.64 25.47 13.63
C ALA A 69 -7.21 24.11 13.04
N LEU A 70 -6.25 24.08 12.10
CA LEU A 70 -6.00 22.92 11.24
C LEU A 70 -5.70 21.65 12.05
N SER A 71 -4.85 21.73 13.06
CA SER A 71 -4.51 20.60 13.94
C SER A 71 -5.76 20.04 14.61
N SER A 72 -6.54 20.89 15.29
CA SER A 72 -7.75 20.44 15.99
C SER A 72 -8.82 19.89 15.05
N GLU A 73 -8.89 20.39 13.81
CA GLU A 73 -9.79 19.83 12.82
C GLU A 73 -9.31 18.48 12.31
N VAL A 74 -8.00 18.26 12.10
CA VAL A 74 -7.48 16.92 11.76
C VAL A 74 -7.86 15.91 12.85
N ASP A 75 -7.65 16.22 14.12
CA ASP A 75 -8.02 15.33 15.24
C ASP A 75 -9.52 14.99 15.22
N ARG A 76 -10.37 16.01 15.05
CA ARG A 76 -11.82 15.86 14.97
C ARG A 76 -12.24 14.98 13.79
N LEU A 77 -11.63 15.20 12.62
CA LEU A 77 -11.95 14.43 11.42
C LEU A 77 -11.53 12.96 11.58
N LEU A 78 -10.38 12.69 12.20
CA LEU A 78 -9.90 11.33 12.47
C LEU A 78 -10.75 10.60 13.52
N ALA A 79 -11.32 11.31 14.50
CA ALA A 79 -12.22 10.74 15.49
C ALA A 79 -13.64 10.45 14.96
N ASP A 80 -14.03 11.01 13.82
CA ASP A 80 -15.35 10.80 13.22
C ASP A 80 -15.43 9.43 12.51
N PRO A 81 -16.54 8.67 12.63
CA PRO A 81 -16.71 7.38 11.95
C PRO A 81 -16.49 7.41 10.44
N ARG A 82 -16.61 8.57 9.78
CA ARG A 82 -16.29 8.74 8.36
C ARG A 82 -14.81 8.55 8.05
N ALA A 83 -13.90 8.70 9.02
CA ALA A 83 -12.48 8.41 8.85
C ALA A 83 -12.20 6.94 8.47
N ASN A 84 -13.14 6.02 8.75
CA ASN A 84 -13.04 4.64 8.24
C ASN A 84 -12.94 4.59 6.71
N ARG A 85 -13.47 5.58 6.00
CA ARG A 85 -13.32 5.70 4.55
C ARG A 85 -11.88 5.97 4.15
N PHE A 86 -11.11 6.73 4.93
CA PHE A 86 -9.68 6.90 4.69
C PHE A 86 -8.97 5.55 4.80
N ILE A 87 -9.17 4.80 5.88
CA ILE A 87 -8.55 3.46 6.05
C ILE A 87 -8.93 2.52 4.90
N GLN A 88 -10.21 2.41 4.57
CA GLN A 88 -10.66 1.60 3.43
C GLN A 88 -10.00 2.05 2.12
N ASN A 89 -9.89 3.37 1.92
CA ASN A 89 -9.43 3.88 0.65
C ASN A 89 -7.91 3.79 0.48
N PHE A 90 -7.17 4.31 1.45
CA PHE A 90 -5.72 4.35 1.48
C PHE A 90 -5.14 2.94 1.57
N THR A 91 -5.49 2.18 2.62
CA THR A 91 -4.92 0.84 2.85
C THR A 91 -5.26 -0.12 1.70
N GLY A 92 -6.50 -0.05 1.19
CA GLY A 92 -6.94 -0.85 0.06
C GLY A 92 -6.13 -0.63 -1.22
N GLN A 93 -5.67 0.59 -1.46
CA GLN A 93 -4.84 0.96 -2.62
C GLN A 93 -3.36 0.68 -2.36
N TRP A 94 -2.83 1.17 -1.24
CA TRP A 94 -1.42 1.00 -0.89
C TRP A 94 -1.02 -0.48 -0.83
N LEU A 95 -1.80 -1.29 -0.13
CA LEU A 95 -1.48 -2.71 0.06
C LEU A 95 -2.13 -3.61 -1.01
N LEU A 96 -2.76 -3.03 -2.02
CA LEU A 96 -3.41 -3.72 -3.14
C LEU A 96 -4.53 -4.69 -2.73
N VAL A 97 -5.00 -4.67 -1.48
CA VAL A 97 -5.96 -5.66 -0.95
C VAL A 97 -7.36 -5.56 -1.53
N ARG A 98 -7.70 -4.46 -2.22
CA ARG A 98 -8.92 -4.41 -3.06
C ARG A 98 -8.93 -5.49 -4.15
N ASN A 99 -7.75 -5.89 -4.62
CA ASN A 99 -7.62 -6.90 -5.65
C ASN A 99 -8.00 -8.29 -5.17
N LEU A 100 -8.11 -8.54 -3.85
CA LEU A 100 -8.57 -9.82 -3.31
C LEU A 100 -9.93 -10.23 -3.87
N ARG A 101 -10.84 -9.26 -4.06
CA ARG A 101 -12.17 -9.49 -4.64
C ARG A 101 -12.15 -9.89 -6.11
N LEU A 102 -11.05 -9.59 -6.80
CA LEU A 102 -10.85 -9.89 -8.22
C LEU A 102 -10.07 -11.19 -8.43
N ARG A 103 -9.57 -11.82 -7.34
CA ARG A 103 -8.82 -13.06 -7.44
C ARG A 103 -9.77 -14.24 -7.68
N THR A 104 -9.39 -15.08 -8.62
CA THR A 104 -10.03 -16.36 -8.91
C THR A 104 -9.00 -17.48 -8.79
N PRO A 105 -8.61 -17.88 -7.55
CA PRO A 105 -7.72 -19.01 -7.35
C PRO A 105 -8.29 -20.29 -7.96
N ASP A 106 -7.39 -21.19 -8.37
CA ASP A 106 -7.80 -22.49 -8.91
C ASP A 106 -8.58 -23.28 -7.84
N PRO A 107 -9.87 -23.61 -8.07
CA PRO A 107 -10.68 -24.34 -7.10
C PRO A 107 -10.16 -25.73 -6.76
N ALA A 108 -9.39 -26.36 -7.66
CA ALA A 108 -8.78 -27.67 -7.40
C ALA A 108 -7.62 -27.56 -6.40
N LEU A 109 -6.90 -26.45 -6.42
CA LEU A 109 -5.75 -26.20 -5.52
C LEU A 109 -6.16 -25.49 -4.22
N PHE A 110 -7.19 -24.63 -4.29
CA PHE A 110 -7.64 -23.80 -3.18
C PHE A 110 -9.17 -23.90 -2.99
N PRO A 111 -9.70 -25.08 -2.65
CA PRO A 111 -11.16 -25.32 -2.57
C PRO A 111 -11.86 -24.48 -1.50
N ASP A 112 -11.12 -24.05 -0.47
CA ASP A 112 -11.64 -23.23 0.63
C ASP A 112 -11.75 -21.73 0.26
N TRP A 113 -11.21 -21.33 -0.89
CA TRP A 113 -11.26 -19.93 -1.31
C TRP A 113 -12.65 -19.55 -1.80
N THR A 114 -13.27 -18.58 -1.12
CA THR A 114 -14.60 -18.05 -1.46
C THR A 114 -14.57 -16.53 -1.55
N PRO A 115 -15.52 -15.89 -2.26
CA PRO A 115 -15.68 -14.44 -2.25
C PRO A 115 -15.82 -13.86 -0.83
N ASP A 116 -16.49 -14.58 0.07
CA ASP A 116 -16.67 -14.19 1.47
C ASP A 116 -15.36 -14.26 2.26
N LEU A 117 -14.55 -15.30 2.04
CA LEU A 117 -13.20 -15.37 2.62
C LEU A 117 -12.33 -14.22 2.10
N ALA A 118 -12.34 -13.95 0.79
CA ALA A 118 -11.58 -12.85 0.20
C ALA A 118 -11.99 -11.49 0.80
N ALA A 119 -13.29 -11.24 0.99
CA ALA A 119 -13.79 -10.05 1.65
C ALA A 119 -13.36 -9.99 3.13
N SER A 120 -13.33 -11.12 3.83
CA SER A 120 -12.92 -11.19 5.23
C SER A 120 -11.42 -10.95 5.41
N LEU A 121 -10.58 -11.48 4.52
CA LEU A 121 -9.14 -11.21 4.47
C LEU A 121 -8.84 -9.75 4.12
N GLU A 122 -9.64 -9.11 3.27
CA GLU A 122 -9.53 -7.66 3.05
C GLU A 122 -9.84 -6.90 4.35
N GLN A 123 -10.94 -7.23 5.03
CA GLN A 123 -11.32 -6.59 6.28
C GLN A 123 -10.31 -6.81 7.40
N GLU A 124 -9.66 -7.97 7.46
CA GLU A 124 -8.53 -8.23 8.37
C GLU A 124 -7.45 -7.16 8.19
N VAL A 125 -6.94 -6.98 6.96
CA VAL A 125 -5.86 -6.03 6.67
C VAL A 125 -6.28 -4.59 6.95
N LEU A 126 -7.51 -4.22 6.59
CA LEU A 126 -8.04 -2.88 6.84
C LEU A 126 -8.13 -2.58 8.34
N ARG A 127 -8.60 -3.54 9.14
CA ARG A 127 -8.69 -3.39 10.61
C ARG A 127 -7.32 -3.39 11.26
N PHE A 128 -6.41 -4.24 10.78
CA PHE A 128 -5.03 -4.27 11.22
C PHE A 128 -4.37 -2.90 11.07
N VAL A 129 -4.46 -2.26 9.89
CA VAL A 129 -3.91 -0.90 9.71
C VAL A 129 -4.72 0.16 10.47
N GLY A 130 -6.04 0.02 10.53
CA GLY A 130 -6.91 0.93 11.28
C GLY A 130 -6.59 0.98 12.78
N ASP A 131 -6.15 -0.13 13.37
CA ASP A 131 -5.69 -0.19 14.77
C ASP A 131 -4.55 0.78 15.06
N PHE A 132 -3.64 0.98 14.10
CA PHE A 132 -2.51 1.92 14.23
C PHE A 132 -2.95 3.38 14.14
N LEU A 133 -4.09 3.66 13.50
CA LEU A 133 -4.68 4.99 13.46
C LEU A 133 -5.39 5.31 14.78
N VAL A 134 -6.06 4.33 15.38
CA VAL A 134 -6.92 4.54 16.56
C VAL A 134 -6.14 4.42 17.88
N ASN A 135 -5.12 3.56 17.93
CA ASN A 135 -4.39 3.24 19.16
C ASN A 135 -2.97 3.82 19.21
N ASP A 136 -2.66 4.81 18.35
CA ASP A 136 -1.39 5.56 18.35
C ASP A 136 -0.14 4.66 18.40
N ARG A 137 -0.19 3.55 17.67
CA ARG A 137 0.94 2.61 17.60
C ARG A 137 2.04 3.14 16.70
N PRO A 138 3.32 2.95 17.04
CA PRO A 138 4.42 3.27 16.13
C PRO A 138 4.26 2.55 14.79
N VAL A 139 4.38 3.28 13.68
CA VAL A 139 4.15 2.72 12.34
C VAL A 139 5.09 1.56 12.02
N THR A 140 6.28 1.51 12.61
CA THR A 140 7.23 0.41 12.42
C THR A 140 6.72 -0.92 12.99
N GLU A 141 5.78 -0.91 13.94
CA GLU A 141 5.11 -2.14 14.38
C GLU A 141 4.20 -2.75 13.29
N LEU A 142 3.87 -2.02 12.21
CA LEU A 142 3.18 -2.62 11.05
C LEU A 142 4.00 -3.79 10.46
N LEU A 143 5.32 -3.79 10.66
CA LEU A 143 6.18 -4.88 10.24
C LEU A 143 6.18 -6.04 11.25
N THR A 144 6.16 -5.75 12.55
CA THR A 144 6.50 -6.73 13.60
C THR A 144 5.35 -7.17 14.50
N ALA A 145 4.17 -6.55 14.39
CA ALA A 145 3.02 -6.84 15.23
C ALA A 145 2.68 -8.34 15.27
N ARG A 146 2.27 -8.83 16.44
CA ARG A 146 1.99 -10.26 16.71
C ARG A 146 0.52 -10.56 16.94
N ASP A 147 -0.33 -9.64 16.50
CA ASP A 147 -1.78 -9.72 16.61
C ASP A 147 -2.42 -9.20 15.32
N THR A 148 -3.66 -9.60 15.09
CA THR A 148 -4.49 -9.19 13.96
C THR A 148 -5.96 -9.20 14.36
N PHE A 149 -6.85 -8.95 13.40
CA PHE A 149 -8.29 -9.04 13.58
C PHE A 149 -8.84 -10.22 12.80
N MET A 150 -9.59 -11.09 13.48
CA MET A 150 -10.14 -12.31 12.89
C MET A 150 -11.64 -12.34 13.07
N ASP A 151 -12.37 -12.64 12.00
CA ASP A 151 -13.70 -13.22 12.06
C ASP A 151 -13.60 -14.75 12.01
N ALA A 152 -14.74 -15.45 11.99
CA ALA A 152 -14.74 -16.92 11.97
C ALA A 152 -14.08 -17.50 10.70
N ARG A 153 -14.17 -16.83 9.55
CA ARG A 153 -13.57 -17.29 8.29
C ARG A 153 -12.06 -17.13 8.31
N VAL A 154 -11.58 -15.97 8.76
CA VAL A 154 -10.15 -15.68 8.92
C VAL A 154 -9.52 -16.63 9.94
N ALA A 155 -10.18 -16.87 11.07
CA ALA A 155 -9.69 -17.82 12.07
C ALA A 155 -9.60 -19.26 11.53
N ALA A 156 -10.63 -19.72 10.81
CA ALA A 156 -10.62 -21.01 10.14
C ALA A 156 -9.49 -21.11 9.10
N HIS A 157 -9.25 -20.04 8.34
CA HIS A 157 -8.16 -19.96 7.36
C HIS A 157 -6.77 -20.01 8.00
N TYR A 158 -6.62 -19.44 9.19
CA TYR A 158 -5.40 -19.58 10.00
C TYR A 158 -5.27 -20.95 10.66
N GLY A 159 -6.35 -21.75 10.73
CA GLY A 159 -6.38 -23.01 11.47
C GLY A 159 -6.44 -22.83 12.99
N VAL A 160 -7.00 -21.71 13.49
CA VAL A 160 -7.12 -21.40 14.92
C VAL A 160 -8.57 -21.24 15.35
N ALA A 161 -8.84 -21.49 16.63
CA ALA A 161 -10.14 -21.21 17.24
C ALA A 161 -10.21 -19.75 17.71
N LEU A 162 -11.36 -19.10 17.53
CA LEU A 162 -11.61 -17.80 18.15
C LEU A 162 -11.85 -17.95 19.66
N PRO A 163 -11.44 -16.96 20.48
CA PRO A 163 -11.75 -16.95 21.91
C PRO A 163 -13.28 -17.05 22.17
N PRO A 164 -13.73 -17.70 23.26
CA PRO A 164 -15.16 -17.93 23.54
C PRO A 164 -16.02 -16.66 23.64
N ALA A 165 -15.42 -15.51 24.00
CA ALA A 165 -16.13 -14.23 24.05
C ALA A 165 -16.51 -13.69 22.65
N ALA A 166 -15.88 -14.21 21.59
CA ALA A 166 -16.20 -13.90 20.19
C ALA A 166 -17.21 -14.89 19.59
N SER A 167 -17.39 -16.05 20.23
CA SER A 167 -18.22 -17.14 19.71
C SER A 167 -19.69 -17.04 20.14
N SER A 168 -20.11 -15.99 20.86
CA SER A 168 -21.52 -15.83 21.28
C SER A 168 -22.48 -15.49 20.13
N ALA A 169 -22.01 -15.52 18.87
CA ALA A 169 -22.86 -15.61 17.68
C ALA A 169 -23.08 -17.09 17.29
N THR A 170 -23.49 -17.95 18.23
CA THR A 170 -23.95 -19.29 17.91
C THR A 170 -25.42 -19.27 17.49
N SER A 171 -25.69 -19.45 16.20
CA SER A 171 -26.53 -20.56 15.71
C SER A 171 -26.73 -20.47 14.20
N ALA A 172 -26.52 -21.60 13.51
CA ALA A 172 -27.15 -22.03 12.27
C ALA A 172 -27.27 -21.00 11.11
N ALA A 173 -26.55 -21.29 10.03
CA ALA A 173 -27.03 -21.16 8.65
C ALA A 173 -27.84 -19.88 8.33
N SER A 174 -27.16 -18.74 8.21
CA SER A 174 -27.59 -17.66 7.33
C SER A 174 -26.37 -16.91 6.81
N SER A 175 -26.14 -17.01 5.51
CA SER A 175 -25.05 -16.44 4.71
C SER A 175 -25.11 -14.91 4.57
N ALA A 176 -25.50 -14.18 5.63
CA ALA A 176 -25.68 -12.73 5.54
C ALA A 176 -25.28 -11.91 6.78
N THR A 177 -24.87 -12.54 7.89
CA THR A 177 -24.39 -11.76 9.06
C THR A 177 -22.87 -11.74 9.09
N PRO A 178 -22.22 -10.56 9.01
CA PRO A 178 -20.79 -10.45 9.24
C PRO A 178 -20.51 -10.93 10.66
N THR A 179 -19.70 -11.98 10.79
CA THR A 179 -19.18 -12.38 12.09
C THR A 179 -18.34 -11.21 12.63
N ALA A 180 -18.53 -10.86 13.89
CA ALA A 180 -17.79 -9.75 14.49
C ALA A 180 -16.29 -10.06 14.46
N PHE A 181 -15.49 -9.14 13.92
CA PHE A 181 -14.04 -9.23 13.99
C PHE A 181 -13.58 -8.99 15.42
N VAL A 182 -12.68 -9.84 15.91
CA VAL A 182 -12.05 -9.68 17.22
C VAL A 182 -10.54 -9.63 17.09
N ARG A 183 -9.89 -8.88 17.97
CA ARG A 183 -8.43 -8.85 18.06
C ARG A 183 -7.95 -10.20 18.61
N ALA A 184 -6.99 -10.83 17.94
CA ALA A 184 -6.45 -12.13 18.31
C ALA A 184 -4.95 -12.19 18.01
N PRO A 185 -4.16 -12.98 18.75
CA PRO A 185 -2.75 -13.21 18.42
C PRO A 185 -2.62 -13.91 17.06
N LEU A 186 -1.58 -13.56 16.31
CA LEU A 186 -1.19 -14.32 15.13
C LEU A 186 -0.65 -15.70 15.55
N PRO A 187 -0.88 -16.76 14.76
CA PRO A 187 -0.24 -18.06 15.00
C PRO A 187 1.29 -17.94 15.08
N GLU A 188 1.89 -18.65 16.04
CA GLU A 188 3.34 -18.57 16.31
C GLU A 188 4.22 -19.08 15.15
N GLY A 189 5.46 -18.60 15.14
CA GLY A 189 6.60 -19.24 14.46
C GLY A 189 6.81 -18.90 12.99
N ARG A 190 5.86 -18.22 12.31
CA ARG A 190 6.01 -17.89 10.87
C ARG A 190 5.44 -16.53 10.45
N ARG A 191 4.67 -15.85 11.28
CA ARG A 191 3.90 -14.64 10.92
C ARG A 191 4.29 -13.45 11.79
N ALA A 192 4.49 -12.30 11.16
CA ALA A 192 4.63 -11.01 11.84
C ALA A 192 4.16 -9.88 10.93
N GLY A 193 3.40 -8.95 11.50
CA GLY A 193 2.89 -7.75 10.85
C GLY A 193 2.26 -8.01 9.48
N LEU A 194 2.39 -7.03 8.58
CA LEU A 194 1.81 -7.05 7.24
C LEU A 194 2.22 -8.28 6.42
N LEU A 195 3.49 -8.67 6.49
CA LEU A 195 4.03 -9.78 5.69
C LEU A 195 3.57 -11.16 6.16
N GLY A 196 2.98 -11.23 7.36
CA GLY A 196 2.36 -12.43 7.90
C GLY A 196 0.88 -12.59 7.55
N LEU A 197 0.20 -11.58 6.98
CA LEU A 197 -1.24 -11.60 6.74
C LEU A 197 -1.60 -12.34 5.44
N PRO A 198 -2.56 -13.28 5.44
CA PRO A 198 -2.95 -14.04 4.26
C PRO A 198 -3.44 -13.17 3.10
N GLY A 199 -4.13 -12.06 3.38
CA GLY A 199 -4.53 -11.10 2.36
C GLY A 199 -3.34 -10.52 1.58
N ILE A 200 -2.25 -10.20 2.28
CA ILE A 200 -1.01 -9.67 1.68
C ILE A 200 -0.28 -10.76 0.88
N LEU A 201 -0.16 -11.95 1.46
CA LEU A 201 0.45 -13.10 0.80
C LEU A 201 -0.30 -13.51 -0.47
N ALA A 202 -1.64 -13.37 -0.45
CA ALA A 202 -2.49 -13.67 -1.60
C ALA A 202 -2.32 -12.64 -2.72
N VAL A 203 -2.45 -11.34 -2.46
CA VAL A 203 -2.31 -10.32 -3.53
C VAL A 203 -0.92 -10.28 -4.17
N SER A 204 0.07 -10.81 -3.47
CA SER A 204 1.46 -10.93 -3.95
C SER A 204 1.78 -12.30 -4.57
N SER A 205 0.77 -13.11 -4.90
CA SER A 205 0.91 -14.44 -5.54
C SER A 205 0.07 -14.57 -6.82
N TYR A 206 0.34 -15.57 -7.66
CA TYR A 206 -0.57 -15.91 -8.77
C TYR A 206 -1.83 -16.63 -8.25
N PRO A 207 -2.92 -16.72 -9.02
CA PRO A 207 -4.12 -17.45 -8.60
C PRO A 207 -3.91 -18.96 -8.42
N ASN A 208 -3.00 -19.55 -9.18
CA ASN A 208 -2.73 -21.00 -9.17
C ASN A 208 -1.47 -21.39 -8.38
N ARG A 209 -0.61 -20.44 -7.99
CA ARG A 209 0.65 -20.74 -7.31
C ARG A 209 1.24 -19.55 -6.56
N THR A 210 2.10 -19.83 -5.60
CA THR A 210 2.95 -18.82 -4.96
C THR A 210 3.95 -18.22 -5.95
N SER A 211 4.55 -17.08 -5.61
CA SER A 211 5.57 -16.42 -6.43
C SER A 211 6.58 -15.64 -5.58
N PRO A 212 7.81 -16.15 -5.39
CA PRO A 212 8.89 -15.41 -4.74
C PRO A 212 9.12 -14.05 -5.39
N VAL A 213 9.06 -13.99 -6.73
CA VAL A 213 9.31 -12.77 -7.49
C VAL A 213 8.25 -11.71 -7.20
N LEU A 214 6.95 -12.07 -7.21
CA LEU A 214 5.88 -11.11 -6.92
C LEU A 214 5.86 -10.70 -5.45
N ARG A 215 6.19 -11.62 -4.53
CA ARG A 215 6.33 -11.33 -3.10
C ARG A 215 7.50 -10.39 -2.79
N GLY A 216 8.66 -10.65 -3.36
CA GLY A 216 9.81 -9.77 -3.25
C GLY A 216 9.55 -8.39 -3.87
N LYS A 217 8.92 -8.36 -5.05
CA LYS A 217 8.46 -7.12 -5.68
C LYS A 217 7.51 -6.35 -4.77
N PHE A 218 6.53 -7.01 -4.15
CA PHE A 218 5.60 -6.37 -3.21
C PHE A 218 6.35 -5.70 -2.05
N VAL A 219 7.33 -6.38 -1.45
CA VAL A 219 8.15 -5.80 -0.37
C VAL A 219 8.93 -4.58 -0.87
N LEU A 220 9.63 -4.70 -2.00
CA LEU A 220 10.41 -3.59 -2.56
C LEU A 220 9.55 -2.38 -2.91
N GLU A 221 8.38 -2.60 -3.51
CA GLU A 221 7.51 -1.54 -4.01
C GLU A 221 6.61 -0.94 -2.93
N GLN A 222 5.89 -1.78 -2.17
CA GLN A 222 4.90 -1.30 -1.20
C GLN A 222 5.50 -1.00 0.18
N ILE A 223 6.58 -1.69 0.57
CA ILE A 223 7.17 -1.57 1.90
C ILE A 223 8.44 -0.69 1.89
N LEU A 224 9.32 -0.84 0.90
CA LEU A 224 10.64 -0.16 0.91
C LEU A 224 10.77 1.03 -0.03
N GLY A 225 9.89 1.18 -1.01
CA GLY A 225 9.94 2.30 -1.96
C GLY A 225 11.07 2.22 -2.98
N THR A 226 11.57 1.02 -3.25
CA THR A 226 12.66 0.73 -4.20
C THR A 226 12.18 -0.28 -5.25
N PRO A 227 11.16 0.05 -6.07
CA PRO A 227 10.58 -0.90 -7.01
C PRO A 227 11.65 -1.43 -7.98
N PRO A 228 11.65 -2.74 -8.29
CA PRO A 228 12.55 -3.29 -9.30
C PRO A 228 12.21 -2.71 -10.68
N PRO A 229 13.19 -2.64 -11.61
CA PRO A 229 12.91 -2.22 -12.98
C PRO A 229 11.91 -3.18 -13.66
N PRO A 230 11.18 -2.72 -14.69
CA PRO A 230 10.31 -3.60 -15.45
C PRO A 230 11.12 -4.78 -16.03
N PRO A 231 10.54 -5.99 -16.10
CA PRO A 231 11.22 -7.13 -16.68
C PRO A 231 11.54 -6.86 -18.16
N PRO A 232 12.63 -7.43 -18.71
CA PRO A 232 12.91 -7.35 -20.13
C PRO A 232 11.73 -7.88 -20.98
N PRO A 233 11.55 -7.37 -22.21
CA PRO A 233 10.51 -7.90 -23.10
C PRO A 233 10.78 -9.37 -23.46
N ASN A 234 9.71 -10.13 -23.70
CA ASN A 234 9.74 -11.52 -24.19
C ASN A 234 10.44 -12.56 -23.29
N ILE A 235 10.47 -12.33 -21.97
CA ILE A 235 10.92 -13.36 -21.03
C ILE A 235 9.85 -14.47 -20.94
N PRO A 236 10.19 -15.73 -21.23
CA PRO A 236 9.25 -16.84 -21.11
C PRO A 236 8.81 -17.01 -19.65
N SER A 237 7.56 -17.43 -19.45
CA SER A 237 7.07 -17.81 -18.14
C SER A 237 7.89 -18.98 -17.58
N LEU A 238 8.06 -19.02 -16.26
CA LEU A 238 8.53 -20.23 -15.58
C LEU A 238 7.57 -21.36 -15.93
N SER A 239 8.04 -22.35 -16.69
CA SER A 239 7.26 -23.50 -17.13
C SER A 239 6.71 -24.25 -15.91
N GLU A 240 5.43 -24.60 -16.00
CA GLU A 240 4.75 -25.43 -14.98
C GLU A 240 5.04 -26.92 -15.17
N GLU A 241 5.49 -27.29 -16.36
CA GLU A 241 5.67 -28.66 -16.78
C GLU A 241 7.02 -29.18 -16.30
N ALA A 242 6.98 -30.05 -15.28
CA ALA A 242 7.92 -31.17 -15.25
C ALA A 242 7.78 -31.86 -16.61
N HIS A 243 8.85 -31.88 -17.40
CA HIS A 243 8.86 -32.78 -18.55
C HIS A 243 8.68 -34.20 -17.98
N ASP A 244 7.90 -35.06 -18.64
CA ASP A 244 7.51 -36.39 -18.14
C ASP A 244 8.70 -37.30 -17.74
N ASP A 245 9.94 -36.92 -18.08
CA ASP A 245 11.20 -37.60 -17.74
C ASP A 245 12.13 -36.84 -16.75
N ALA A 246 11.71 -35.70 -16.19
CA ALA A 246 12.52 -34.91 -15.26
C ALA A 246 12.05 -35.04 -13.81
N ALA A 247 12.99 -35.18 -12.88
CA ALA A 247 12.69 -35.18 -11.44
C ALA A 247 11.91 -33.90 -11.04
N PRO A 248 10.88 -33.98 -10.18
CA PRO A 248 10.10 -32.82 -9.78
C PRO A 248 11.02 -31.77 -9.14
N GLN A 249 10.99 -30.55 -9.69
CA GLN A 249 11.80 -29.43 -9.21
C GLN A 249 10.96 -28.47 -8.36
N THR A 250 11.57 -28.00 -7.27
CA THR A 250 10.96 -26.92 -6.46
C THR A 250 10.90 -25.62 -7.26
N LEU A 251 10.00 -24.71 -6.86
CA LEU A 251 9.91 -23.38 -7.45
C LEU A 251 11.22 -22.60 -7.33
N ARG A 252 11.96 -22.78 -6.22
CA ARG A 252 13.31 -22.20 -6.05
C ARG A 252 14.25 -22.69 -7.15
N GLN A 253 14.36 -24.00 -7.36
CA GLN A 253 15.26 -24.58 -8.35
C GLN A 253 14.93 -24.10 -9.77
N ARG A 254 13.64 -24.03 -10.12
CA ARG A 254 13.19 -23.48 -11.40
C ARG A 254 13.55 -22.00 -11.55
N LEU A 255 13.37 -21.20 -10.50
CA LEU A 255 13.72 -19.78 -10.53
C LEU A 255 15.24 -19.57 -10.62
N GLU A 256 16.04 -20.42 -9.96
CA GLU A 256 17.49 -20.39 -10.05
C GLU A 256 18.02 -20.68 -11.45
N GLN A 257 17.42 -21.65 -12.14
CA GLN A 257 17.72 -21.91 -13.55
C GLN A 257 17.33 -20.73 -14.44
N HIS A 258 16.13 -20.16 -14.22
CA HIS A 258 15.66 -19.02 -14.98
C HIS A 258 16.54 -17.77 -14.84
N ARG A 259 17.07 -17.53 -13.63
CA ARG A 259 17.91 -16.36 -13.34
C ARG A 259 19.42 -16.59 -13.57
N ALA A 260 19.81 -17.72 -14.17
CA ALA A 260 21.22 -18.01 -14.45
C ALA A 260 21.88 -17.00 -15.40
N ALA A 261 21.08 -16.29 -16.22
CA ALA A 261 21.57 -15.21 -17.06
C ALA A 261 21.99 -13.99 -16.22
N PRO A 262 23.18 -13.38 -16.45
CA PRO A 262 23.67 -12.24 -15.67
C PRO A 262 22.73 -11.03 -15.64
N SER A 263 21.99 -10.80 -16.73
CA SER A 263 21.00 -9.71 -16.83
C SER A 263 19.82 -9.88 -15.86
N CYS A 264 19.41 -11.12 -15.60
CA CYS A 264 18.34 -11.44 -14.65
C CYS A 264 18.87 -11.42 -13.21
N ALA A 265 20.03 -12.03 -12.98
CA ALA A 265 20.64 -12.18 -11.66
C ALA A 265 20.81 -10.84 -10.91
N ALA A 266 21.17 -9.76 -11.62
CA ALA A 266 21.43 -8.46 -11.02
C ALA A 266 20.22 -7.88 -10.24
N CYS A 267 19.03 -7.95 -10.81
CA CYS A 267 17.81 -7.47 -10.14
C CYS A 267 17.28 -8.51 -9.14
N HIS A 268 17.35 -9.79 -9.51
CA HIS A 268 16.87 -10.90 -8.68
C HIS A 268 17.65 -11.06 -7.38
N ALA A 269 18.89 -10.59 -7.31
CA ALA A 269 19.68 -10.50 -6.08
C ALA A 269 18.96 -9.70 -4.96
N PHE A 270 18.12 -8.74 -5.31
CA PHE A 270 17.34 -7.93 -4.36
C PHE A 270 15.90 -8.43 -4.18
N ILE A 271 15.35 -9.11 -5.19
CA ILE A 271 13.95 -9.56 -5.20
C ILE A 271 13.79 -10.91 -4.52
N ASP A 272 14.57 -11.90 -4.95
CA ASP A 272 14.33 -13.29 -4.60
C ASP A 272 14.58 -13.60 -3.13
N PRO A 273 15.61 -13.06 -2.45
CA PRO A 273 15.79 -13.30 -1.02
C PRO A 273 14.57 -12.90 -0.18
N LEU A 274 13.95 -11.76 -0.50
CA LEU A 274 12.72 -11.29 0.15
C LEU A 274 11.58 -12.27 -0.13
N GLY A 275 11.40 -12.67 -1.39
CA GLY A 275 10.39 -13.64 -1.80
C GLY A 275 10.52 -15.00 -1.15
N PHE A 276 11.74 -15.55 -1.12
CA PHE A 276 12.04 -16.86 -0.56
C PHE A 276 11.71 -16.96 0.93
N SER A 277 11.97 -15.89 1.70
CA SER A 277 11.60 -15.86 3.13
C SER A 277 10.08 -16.02 3.36
N LEU A 278 9.28 -15.70 2.35
CA LEU A 278 7.83 -15.83 2.38
C LEU A 278 7.35 -17.17 1.80
N GLU A 279 8.22 -17.98 1.21
CA GLU A 279 7.80 -19.16 0.43
C GLU A 279 7.15 -20.27 1.24
N GLY A 280 7.30 -20.33 2.55
CA GLY A 280 6.49 -21.29 3.30
C GLY A 280 5.01 -20.91 3.41
N PHE A 281 4.53 -19.89 2.69
CA PHE A 281 3.09 -19.67 2.50
C PHE A 281 2.64 -20.05 1.10
N ALA A 282 1.49 -20.73 1.00
CA ALA A 282 0.80 -21.01 -0.24
C ALA A 282 0.19 -19.73 -0.85
N ALA A 283 -0.39 -19.82 -2.06
CA ALA A 283 -0.91 -18.67 -2.80
C ALA A 283 -2.14 -18.00 -2.14
N ASP A 284 -2.81 -18.71 -1.22
CA ASP A 284 -3.90 -18.22 -0.39
C ASP A 284 -3.42 -17.73 1.00
N GLY A 285 -2.11 -17.80 1.27
CA GLY A 285 -1.50 -17.38 2.53
C GLY A 285 -1.53 -18.42 3.65
N ARG A 286 -1.97 -19.66 3.41
CA ARG A 286 -1.83 -20.78 4.37
C ARG A 286 -0.38 -21.24 4.49
N VAL A 287 -0.03 -21.79 5.63
CA VAL A 287 1.30 -22.37 5.86
C VAL A 287 1.47 -23.63 5.01
N ARG A 288 2.65 -23.79 4.41
CA ARG A 288 3.12 -25.01 3.73
C ARG A 288 4.56 -25.31 4.12
N THR A 289 4.94 -26.57 4.00
CA THR A 289 6.28 -27.09 4.36
C THR A 289 6.99 -27.76 3.21
N GLU A 290 6.28 -28.07 2.11
CA GLU A 290 6.80 -28.80 0.97
C GLU A 290 6.39 -28.16 -0.37
N ASP A 291 7.15 -28.48 -1.42
CA ASP A 291 6.87 -28.15 -2.82
C ASP A 291 7.32 -29.31 -3.71
N GLY A 292 6.41 -29.85 -4.53
CA GLY A 292 6.72 -31.01 -5.37
C GLY A 292 7.18 -32.25 -4.59
N GLY A 293 6.71 -32.42 -3.34
CA GLY A 293 7.13 -33.51 -2.45
C GLY A 293 8.51 -33.34 -1.81
N GLN A 294 9.15 -32.17 -1.97
CA GLN A 294 10.42 -31.83 -1.36
C GLN A 294 10.24 -30.80 -0.24
N PRO A 295 11.01 -30.85 0.85
CA PRO A 295 11.01 -29.80 1.88
C PRO A 295 11.33 -28.43 1.30
N LEU A 296 10.67 -27.39 1.82
CA LEU A 296 10.91 -26.02 1.39
C LEU A 296 12.24 -25.47 1.91
N ASP A 297 12.97 -24.83 1.01
CA ASP A 297 14.08 -23.92 1.33
C ASP A 297 13.59 -22.47 1.21
N THR A 298 13.31 -21.87 2.37
CA THR A 298 12.85 -20.48 2.49
C THR A 298 13.98 -19.49 2.78
N GLU A 299 15.25 -19.92 2.74
CA GLU A 299 16.37 -19.08 3.16
C GLU A 299 16.70 -17.99 2.12
N GLY A 300 16.44 -16.72 2.43
CA GLY A 300 16.92 -15.58 1.67
C GLY A 300 18.15 -14.95 2.31
N ARG A 301 19.19 -14.66 1.52
CA ARG A 301 20.30 -13.79 1.94
C ARG A 301 20.16 -12.41 1.31
N LEU A 302 19.97 -11.39 2.13
CA LEU A 302 19.80 -10.01 1.67
C LEU A 302 21.13 -9.44 1.15
N ASP A 303 21.03 -8.37 0.37
CA ASP A 303 22.16 -7.59 -0.16
C ASP A 303 23.06 -7.00 0.95
N THR A 304 22.48 -6.76 2.11
CA THR A 304 23.16 -6.28 3.33
C THR A 304 23.81 -7.40 4.15
N GLY A 305 23.61 -8.67 3.77
CA GLY A 305 24.30 -9.83 4.33
C GLY A 305 23.50 -10.64 5.35
N GLU A 306 22.38 -10.12 5.85
CA GLU A 306 21.48 -10.83 6.77
C GLU A 306 20.80 -12.02 6.08
N THR A 307 20.51 -13.05 6.87
CA THR A 307 19.77 -14.23 6.43
C THR A 307 18.37 -14.23 7.04
N VAL A 308 17.35 -14.46 6.21
CA VAL A 308 15.93 -14.49 6.59
C VAL A 308 15.31 -15.82 6.15
N ARG A 309 14.49 -16.46 7.00
CA ARG A 309 13.89 -17.78 6.68
C ARG A 309 12.37 -17.81 6.81
N SER A 310 11.76 -16.73 7.30
CA SER A 310 10.32 -16.64 7.50
C SER A 310 9.85 -15.19 7.30
N ALA A 311 8.53 -14.97 7.23
CA ALA A 311 7.98 -13.62 7.26
C ALA A 311 8.30 -12.91 8.58
N GLU A 312 8.36 -13.66 9.67
CA GLU A 312 8.77 -13.15 10.99
C GLU A 312 10.21 -12.65 10.98
N ASP A 313 11.16 -13.45 10.47
CA ASP A 313 12.56 -13.07 10.36
C ASP A 313 12.72 -11.85 9.46
N LEU A 314 12.06 -11.89 8.29
CA LEU A 314 12.11 -10.78 7.33
C LEU A 314 11.58 -9.50 7.97
N SER A 315 10.41 -9.55 8.59
CA SER A 315 9.83 -8.41 9.29
C SER A 315 10.74 -7.85 10.37
N ALA A 316 11.38 -8.72 11.17
CA ALA A 316 12.32 -8.31 12.21
C ALA A 316 13.55 -7.62 11.60
N VAL A 317 14.14 -8.18 10.54
CA VAL A 317 15.28 -7.58 9.84
C VAL A 317 14.91 -6.24 9.21
N LEU A 318 13.78 -6.15 8.51
CA LEU A 318 13.32 -4.89 7.91
C LEU A 318 13.09 -3.81 8.98
N ALA A 319 12.49 -4.16 10.12
CA ALA A 319 12.30 -3.22 11.23
C ALA A 319 13.64 -2.80 11.88
N ALA A 320 14.64 -3.69 11.93
CA ALA A 320 15.93 -3.37 12.51
C ALA A 320 16.81 -2.54 11.57
N THR A 321 16.82 -2.84 10.27
CA THR A 321 17.85 -2.31 9.35
C THR A 321 17.30 -1.43 8.24
N ARG A 322 15.99 -1.51 7.95
CA ARG A 322 15.33 -0.76 6.87
C ARG A 322 14.15 0.11 7.35
N ALA A 323 13.98 0.33 8.66
CA ALA A 323 12.86 1.09 9.19
C ALA A 323 12.72 2.52 8.62
N ASP A 324 13.83 3.21 8.36
CA ASP A 324 13.78 4.55 7.78
C ASP A 324 13.35 4.53 6.30
N GLN A 325 13.67 3.47 5.54
CA GLN A 325 13.11 3.27 4.20
C GLN A 325 11.61 3.00 4.27
N PHE A 326 11.17 2.15 5.20
CA PHE A 326 9.76 1.89 5.43
C PHE A 326 8.98 3.17 5.78
N ARG A 327 9.50 3.98 6.71
CA ARG A 327 8.91 5.27 7.08
C ARG A 327 8.80 6.22 5.90
N LEU A 328 9.87 6.32 5.10
CA LEU A 328 9.88 7.16 3.89
C LEU A 328 8.84 6.68 2.88
N GLN A 329 8.73 5.36 2.68
CA GLN A 329 7.75 4.80 1.76
C GLN A 329 6.33 5.03 2.24
N LEU A 330 6.04 4.82 3.53
CA LEU A 330 4.74 5.12 4.13
C LEU A 330 4.38 6.61 3.96
N ALA A 331 5.31 7.52 4.25
CA ALA A 331 5.11 8.96 4.05
C ALA A 331 4.84 9.30 2.58
N THR A 332 5.54 8.65 1.66
CA THR A 332 5.38 8.82 0.20
C THR A 332 4.01 8.35 -0.26
N GLN A 333 3.54 7.20 0.21
CA GLN A 333 2.22 6.65 -0.11
C GLN A 333 1.10 7.53 0.47
N LEU A 334 1.22 7.94 1.72
CA LEU A 334 0.26 8.85 2.36
C LEU A 334 0.20 10.21 1.65
N LEU A 335 1.35 10.78 1.30
CA LEU A 335 1.41 12.06 0.59
C LEU A 335 0.83 11.93 -0.82
N THR A 336 1.15 10.85 -1.53
CA THR A 336 0.58 10.54 -2.85
C THR A 336 -0.95 10.47 -2.78
N PHE A 337 -1.48 9.77 -1.78
CA PHE A 337 -2.91 9.66 -1.54
C PHE A 337 -3.54 11.02 -1.19
N ALA A 338 -2.88 11.80 -0.33
CA ALA A 338 -3.34 13.13 0.10
C ALA A 338 -3.41 14.16 -1.04
N LEU A 339 -2.51 14.06 -2.01
CA LEU A 339 -2.41 14.99 -3.14
C LEU A 339 -3.13 14.50 -4.40
N GLY A 340 -3.46 13.22 -4.50
CA GLY A 340 -4.03 12.61 -5.70
C GLY A 340 -3.06 12.56 -6.89
N ARG A 341 -1.75 12.65 -6.64
CA ARG A 341 -0.66 12.56 -7.64
C ARG A 341 0.56 11.91 -7.03
N GLY A 342 1.43 11.33 -7.87
CA GLY A 342 2.75 10.85 -7.43
C GLY A 342 3.62 11.98 -6.91
N THR A 343 4.60 11.63 -6.07
CA THR A 343 5.65 12.55 -5.59
C THR A 343 6.75 12.71 -6.63
N ASP A 344 7.35 13.89 -6.69
CA ASP A 344 8.46 14.21 -7.60
C ASP A 344 9.69 14.70 -6.83
N TYR A 345 10.80 15.01 -7.52
CA TYR A 345 12.06 15.44 -6.91
C TYR A 345 11.90 16.65 -5.98
N TYR A 346 10.98 17.56 -6.29
CA TYR A 346 10.71 18.77 -5.50
C TYR A 346 9.87 18.50 -4.25
N ASP A 347 9.25 17.33 -4.10
CA ASP A 347 8.54 16.94 -2.87
C ASP A 347 9.50 16.38 -1.80
N ARG A 348 10.76 16.08 -2.15
CA ARG A 348 11.77 15.52 -1.22
C ARG A 348 11.98 16.36 0.06
N PRO A 349 12.08 17.71 0.00
CA PRO A 349 12.18 18.50 1.23
C PRO A 349 10.93 18.40 2.12
N ALA A 350 9.75 18.26 1.53
CA ALA A 350 8.51 18.08 2.27
C ALA A 350 8.48 16.71 2.95
N LEU A 351 8.84 15.64 2.24
CA LEU A 351 8.95 14.29 2.81
C LEU A 351 9.96 14.23 3.97
N ALA A 352 11.13 14.84 3.82
CA ALA A 352 12.13 14.91 4.89
C ALA A 352 11.60 15.64 6.13
N ARG A 353 10.80 16.70 5.94
CA ARG A 353 10.14 17.41 7.03
C ARG A 353 9.05 16.57 7.68
N ILE A 354 8.19 15.91 6.89
CA ILE A 354 7.13 15.02 7.38
C ILE A 354 7.73 13.94 8.27
N LEU A 355 8.78 13.27 7.81
CA LEU A 355 9.47 12.21 8.56
C LEU A 355 10.01 12.72 9.90
N ARG A 356 10.67 13.89 9.89
CA ARG A 356 11.23 14.47 11.12
C ARG A 356 10.13 14.85 12.12
N GLU A 357 9.05 15.48 11.65
CA GLU A 357 7.93 15.89 12.50
C GLU A 357 7.20 14.66 13.07
N ALA A 358 6.84 13.69 12.23
CA ALA A 358 6.11 12.50 12.67
C ALA A 358 6.93 11.64 13.65
N ARG A 359 8.24 11.49 13.42
CA ARG A 359 9.13 10.76 14.35
C ARG A 359 9.30 11.46 15.69
N ALA A 360 9.29 12.79 15.72
CA ALA A 360 9.33 13.55 16.96
C ALA A 360 8.01 13.45 17.75
N ASP A 361 6.92 13.09 17.07
CA ASP A 361 5.57 13.00 17.59
C ASP A 361 5.09 11.53 17.63
N GLY A 362 5.90 10.67 18.25
CA GLY A 362 5.54 9.28 18.53
C GLY A 362 5.64 8.28 17.37
N ASP A 363 5.97 8.73 16.15
CA ASP A 363 6.10 7.87 14.96
C ASP A 363 4.80 7.13 14.61
N THR A 364 3.63 7.76 14.82
CA THR A 364 2.29 7.16 14.67
C THR A 364 1.58 7.60 13.38
N LEU A 365 0.59 6.83 12.90
CA LEU A 365 -0.19 7.24 11.72
C LEU A 365 -0.80 8.64 11.86
N PRO A 366 -1.46 9.02 12.97
CA PRO A 366 -1.93 10.39 13.18
C PRO A 366 -0.83 11.44 13.03
N ALA A 367 0.37 11.21 13.57
CA ALA A 367 1.50 12.12 13.46
C ALA A 367 1.91 12.36 12.00
N TYR A 368 1.94 11.31 11.17
CA TYR A 368 2.17 11.44 9.73
C TYR A 368 1.08 12.25 9.04
N LEU A 369 -0.20 12.01 9.35
CA LEU A 369 -1.33 12.74 8.77
C LEU A 369 -1.28 14.24 9.12
N HIS A 370 -0.98 14.57 10.38
CA HIS A 370 -0.77 15.95 10.84
C HIS A 370 0.42 16.64 10.15
N ALA A 371 1.54 15.94 10.00
CA ALA A 371 2.70 16.48 9.30
C ALA A 371 2.41 16.72 7.80
N ILE A 372 1.64 15.83 7.17
CA ILE A 372 1.20 15.98 5.77
C ILE A 372 0.28 17.18 5.59
N THR A 373 -0.72 17.38 6.44
CA THR A 373 -1.66 18.51 6.30
C THR A 373 -0.98 19.86 6.48
N ARG A 374 0.09 19.90 7.28
CA ARG A 374 0.96 21.07 7.43
C ARG A 374 2.05 21.17 6.35
N SER A 375 2.18 20.17 5.47
CA SER A 375 3.21 20.15 4.43
C SER A 375 3.03 21.27 3.40
N PHE A 376 4.13 21.74 2.79
CA PHE A 376 4.07 22.68 1.68
C PHE A 376 3.20 22.17 0.52
N PRO A 377 3.39 20.95 -0.02
CA PRO A 377 2.60 20.48 -1.15
C PRO A 377 1.11 20.29 -0.82
N PHE A 378 0.76 20.03 0.45
CA PHE A 378 -0.65 19.93 0.86
C PHE A 378 -1.33 21.29 1.02
N GLN A 379 -0.59 22.34 1.40
CA GLN A 379 -1.15 23.69 1.61
C GLN A 379 -1.07 24.59 0.38
N ASN A 380 -0.40 24.14 -0.68
CA ASN A 380 -0.18 24.88 -1.91
C ASN A 380 -0.66 24.09 -3.12
N GLN A 381 -0.89 24.79 -4.22
CA GLN A 381 -1.17 24.22 -5.53
C GLN A 381 -0.14 24.72 -6.51
N ARG A 382 0.41 23.78 -7.29
CA ARG A 382 1.23 24.12 -8.44
C ARG A 382 0.29 24.37 -9.63
N PRO A 383 0.49 25.42 -10.43
CA PRO A 383 -0.22 25.53 -11.69
C PRO A 383 0.04 24.27 -12.53
N PRO A 384 -0.95 23.80 -13.30
CA PRO A 384 -0.74 22.65 -14.18
C PRO A 384 0.47 22.94 -15.08
N ASP A 385 1.35 21.95 -15.21
CA ASP A 385 2.46 22.06 -16.15
C ASP A 385 1.89 22.38 -17.53
N ALA A 386 2.53 23.28 -18.26
CA ALA A 386 2.19 23.49 -19.66
C ALA A 386 2.26 22.13 -20.37
N PRO A 387 1.27 21.78 -21.21
CA PRO A 387 1.33 20.52 -21.94
C PRO A 387 2.68 20.44 -22.66
N PRO A 388 3.33 19.27 -22.68
CA PRO A 388 4.56 19.12 -23.44
C PRO A 388 4.29 19.59 -24.87
N PRO A 389 5.23 20.30 -25.53
CA PRO A 389 5.05 20.72 -26.90
C PRO A 389 4.64 19.48 -27.71
N ALA A 390 3.59 19.64 -28.53
CA ALA A 390 3.14 18.57 -29.41
C ALA A 390 4.37 18.00 -30.11
N LYS A 391 4.62 16.69 -29.97
CA LYS A 391 5.74 16.03 -30.65
C LYS A 391 5.67 16.44 -32.12
N GLU A 392 6.66 17.21 -32.57
CA GLU A 392 6.76 17.57 -33.98
C GLU A 392 6.75 16.28 -34.78
N ASN A 393 5.89 16.27 -35.79
CA ASN A 393 5.69 15.13 -36.67
C ASN A 393 7.05 14.79 -37.30
N PRO A 394 7.63 13.59 -37.09
CA PRO A 394 8.98 13.26 -37.58
C PRO A 394 9.11 13.18 -39.10
N ASN A 395 8.05 13.49 -39.86
CA ASN A 395 8.00 13.46 -41.32
C ASN A 395 8.22 14.84 -42.01
N LEU A 396 8.77 15.83 -41.31
CA LEU A 396 9.08 17.14 -41.90
C LEU A 396 10.56 17.52 -41.86
N VAL A 397 11.45 16.53 -41.91
CA VAL A 397 12.88 16.71 -42.24
C VAL A 397 13.26 15.77 -43.38
N ALA A 398 12.76 16.06 -44.57
CA ALA A 398 13.23 15.46 -45.82
C ALA A 398 13.04 16.46 -46.98
N LYS A 399 13.73 17.59 -46.89
CA LYS A 399 14.14 18.41 -48.04
C LYS A 399 15.44 19.14 -47.67
N LEU A 400 16.55 18.42 -47.77
CA LEU A 400 17.82 18.86 -48.34
C LEU A 400 18.58 17.61 -48.82
#